data_AF-A0A5A7VIQ2-F1
#
_entry.id   AF-A0A5A7VIQ2-F1
#
_cell.length_a   1.000
_cell.length_b   1.000
_cell.length_c   1.000
_cell.angle_alpha   90.00
_cell.angle_beta   90.00
_cell.angle_gamma   90.00
#
_symmetry.space_group_name_H-M   'P 1'
#
loop_
_entity.id
_entity.type
_entity.pdbx_description
1 polymer ?
#
loop_
_entity_poly.entity_id
_entity_poly.type
_entity_poly.pdbx_seq_one_letter_code
_entity_poly.pdbx_strand_id
1 'polypeptide(L)'
;MFGKGRATRACVETFVDVRSNVFEVYEGFPANDGNDSEIPMIYGHLSEGRNASSRSKRKWGDQTTETVKIICNAIEYTNGQLKAIAKRSNVQRQADDASRAEVMSQLQGIPKLSTRDRVRLLWIIMHNVHNMRAFLEVPDELKLDYCTTMLEDNA
;
A
#
# COMPACT_ATOMS: atom_id res chain seq x y z
N MET A 1 46.73 7.26 -31.27
CA MET A 1 45.77 6.50 -32.11
C MET A 1 44.47 6.39 -31.34
N PHE A 2 43.37 6.91 -31.89
CA PHE A 2 42.03 6.86 -31.29
C PHE A 2 41.44 5.45 -31.42
N GLY A 3 41.08 4.84 -30.29
CA GLY A 3 40.58 3.46 -30.22
C GLY A 3 39.08 3.38 -29.92
N LYS A 4 38.27 3.58 -30.96
CA LYS A 4 37.02 2.88 -31.28
C LYS A 4 36.03 2.57 -30.14
N GLY A 5 34.98 3.38 -30.05
CA GLY A 5 33.75 3.07 -29.31
C GLY A 5 32.96 1.90 -29.90
N ARG A 6 32.19 1.23 -29.03
CA ARG A 6 31.06 0.37 -29.41
C ARG A 6 29.95 0.61 -28.40
N ALA A 7 28.93 1.35 -28.83
CA ALA A 7 27.64 1.40 -28.17
C ALA A 7 26.90 0.09 -28.45
N THR A 8 26.43 -0.59 -27.41
CA THR A 8 25.35 -1.58 -27.51
C THR A 8 24.79 -1.81 -26.11
N ARG A 9 23.59 -1.31 -25.85
CA ARG A 9 22.48 -2.14 -25.38
C ARG A 9 21.19 -1.33 -25.44
N ALA A 10 20.33 -1.69 -26.39
CA ALA A 10 18.94 -1.30 -26.37
C ALA A 10 18.30 -1.92 -25.13
N CYS A 11 17.79 -1.10 -24.22
CA CYS A 11 16.86 -1.55 -23.19
C CYS A 11 15.49 -1.71 -23.87
N VAL A 12 15.16 -2.94 -24.27
CA VAL A 12 13.78 -3.32 -24.55
C VAL A 12 13.15 -3.69 -23.21
N GLU A 13 12.47 -2.73 -22.59
CA GLU A 13 11.59 -3.00 -21.45
C GLU A 13 10.38 -3.78 -21.96
N THR A 14 10.35 -5.07 -21.61
CA THR A 14 9.20 -5.94 -21.89
C THR A 14 8.24 -5.78 -20.72
N PHE A 15 7.22 -4.93 -20.88
CA PHE A 15 6.12 -4.86 -19.92
C PHE A 15 5.34 -6.17 -20.01
N VAL A 16 5.33 -6.94 -18.93
CA VAL A 16 4.42 -8.06 -18.77
C VAL A 16 3.02 -7.47 -18.65
N ASP A 17 2.19 -7.75 -19.65
CA ASP A 17 0.76 -7.46 -19.64
C ASP A 17 0.10 -8.19 -18.45
N VAL A 18 -0.44 -7.41 -17.50
CA VAL A 18 -1.21 -7.94 -16.37
C VAL A 18 -2.56 -8.41 -16.91
N ARG A 19 -2.56 -9.68 -17.27
CA ARG A 19 -3.72 -10.45 -17.70
C ARG A 19 -4.78 -10.50 -16.58
N SER A 20 -5.92 -9.84 -16.86
CA SER A 20 -7.29 -10.26 -16.56
C SER A 20 -7.73 -10.44 -15.10
N ASN A 21 -8.51 -9.49 -14.59
CA ASN A 21 -9.64 -9.81 -13.72
C ASN A 21 -10.91 -9.89 -14.59
N VAL A 22 -11.40 -11.11 -14.82
CA VAL A 22 -12.79 -11.31 -15.25
C VAL A 22 -13.66 -10.87 -14.07
N PHE A 23 -14.29 -9.71 -14.16
CA PHE A 23 -15.43 -9.44 -13.31
C PHE A 23 -16.61 -10.24 -13.86
N GLU A 24 -17.04 -11.16 -13.01
CA GLU A 24 -18.28 -11.89 -13.05
C GLU A 24 -19.43 -11.06 -13.65
N VAL A 25 -20.18 -11.72 -14.52
CA VAL A 25 -21.33 -11.22 -15.27
C VAL A 25 -22.22 -10.35 -14.38
N TYR A 26 -22.24 -9.06 -14.66
CA TYR A 26 -23.25 -8.17 -14.11
C TYR A 26 -24.57 -8.42 -14.83
N GLU A 27 -25.53 -8.98 -14.11
CA GLU A 27 -26.90 -9.22 -14.55
C GLU A 27 -27.61 -7.87 -14.75
N GLY A 28 -27.93 -7.57 -16.01
CA GLY A 28 -28.47 -6.28 -16.43
C GLY A 28 -29.82 -5.95 -15.79
N PHE A 29 -30.02 -4.67 -15.50
CA PHE A 29 -31.34 -4.16 -15.12
C PHE A 29 -32.32 -4.27 -16.29
N PRO A 30 -33.60 -4.61 -16.05
CA PRO A 30 -34.59 -4.64 -17.11
C PRO A 30 -34.80 -3.24 -17.70
N ALA A 31 -35.00 -3.21 -19.02
CA ALA A 31 -35.32 -2.01 -19.78
C ALA A 31 -36.59 -1.36 -19.20
N ASN A 32 -36.43 -0.32 -18.39
CA ASN A 32 -37.54 0.57 -18.08
C ASN A 32 -37.74 1.50 -19.27
N ASP A 33 -38.96 1.46 -19.78
CA ASP A 33 -39.42 2.15 -20.97
C ASP A 33 -39.28 3.67 -20.89
N GLY A 34 -39.20 4.23 -22.10
CA GLY A 34 -39.43 5.61 -22.52
C GLY A 34 -39.30 6.71 -21.46
N ASN A 35 -38.16 7.40 -21.48
CA ASN A 35 -38.12 8.86 -21.49
C ASN A 35 -36.78 9.32 -22.09
N ASP A 36 -36.82 9.88 -23.30
CA ASP A 36 -35.73 10.64 -23.91
C ASP A 36 -35.42 11.85 -23.00
N SER A 37 -34.48 11.69 -22.10
CA SER A 37 -33.82 12.84 -21.47
C SER A 37 -32.69 13.30 -22.40
N GLU A 38 -33.06 14.01 -23.45
CA GLU A 38 -32.13 14.81 -24.25
C GLU A 38 -31.33 15.72 -23.32
N ILE A 39 -30.01 15.52 -23.30
CA ILE A 39 -29.05 16.41 -22.64
C ILE A 39 -29.14 17.75 -23.38
N PRO A 40 -29.50 18.89 -22.74
CA PRO A 40 -29.58 20.16 -23.46
C PRO A 40 -28.19 20.60 -23.91
N MET A 41 -27.97 20.50 -25.22
CA MET A 41 -26.78 20.96 -25.93
C MET A 41 -26.67 22.48 -25.81
N ILE A 42 -25.53 22.96 -25.28
CA ILE A 42 -25.29 24.35 -24.90
C ILE A 42 -24.67 25.15 -26.07
N TYR A 43 -25.28 25.14 -27.26
CA TYR A 43 -24.89 26.03 -28.36
C TYR A 43 -26.12 26.69 -28.99
N GLY A 44 -26.10 28.03 -29.01
CA GLY A 44 -27.30 28.86 -29.01
C GLY A 44 -27.98 29.12 -30.36
N HIS A 45 -29.20 29.64 -30.26
CA HIS A 45 -29.77 30.55 -31.24
C HIS A 45 -30.79 31.47 -30.56
N LEU A 46 -30.62 32.78 -30.79
CA LEU A 46 -31.49 33.87 -30.38
C LEU A 46 -32.92 33.66 -30.92
N SER A 47 -33.92 33.54 -30.04
CA SER A 47 -35.33 33.66 -30.40
C SER A 47 -36.09 34.35 -29.27
N GLU A 48 -36.57 35.53 -29.59
CA GLU A 48 -37.35 36.46 -28.78
C GLU A 48 -38.72 35.87 -28.41
N GLY A 49 -39.04 35.80 -27.11
CA GLY A 49 -40.25 35.13 -26.64
C GLY A 49 -40.55 35.30 -25.16
N ARG A 50 -41.10 36.47 -24.82
CA ARG A 50 -41.96 36.82 -23.67
C ARG A 50 -41.95 35.94 -22.40
N ASN A 51 -41.51 36.57 -21.31
CA ASN A 51 -42.24 36.75 -20.04
C ASN A 51 -42.78 35.50 -19.30
N ALA A 52 -41.95 34.89 -18.45
CA ALA A 52 -42.35 34.41 -17.12
C ALA A 52 -41.10 34.07 -16.28
N SER A 53 -40.61 35.03 -15.51
CA SER A 53 -39.59 34.81 -14.48
C SER A 53 -40.22 34.02 -13.32
N SER A 54 -40.12 32.69 -13.38
CA SER A 54 -40.28 31.87 -12.17
C SER A 54 -38.91 31.81 -11.50
N ARG A 55 -38.71 32.72 -10.55
CA ARG A 55 -37.54 32.80 -9.68
C ARG A 55 -37.53 31.59 -8.74
N SER A 56 -37.25 30.40 -9.26
CA SER A 56 -37.02 29.18 -8.48
C SER A 56 -35.68 29.33 -7.76
N LYS A 57 -35.72 30.03 -6.61
CA LYS A 57 -34.66 29.96 -5.61
C LYS A 57 -34.67 28.55 -5.03
N ARG A 58 -33.99 27.60 -5.68
CA ARG A 58 -33.69 26.31 -5.06
C ARG A 58 -32.96 26.64 -3.76
N LYS A 59 -33.52 26.18 -2.63
CA LYS A 59 -32.97 26.36 -1.28
C LYS A 59 -31.57 25.77 -1.23
N TRP A 60 -30.59 26.59 -1.58
CA TRP A 60 -29.18 26.21 -1.58
C TRP A 60 -28.64 26.05 -0.14
N GLY A 61 -29.21 26.78 0.82
CA GLY A 61 -28.75 26.80 2.22
C GLY A 61 -28.90 25.46 2.96
N ASP A 62 -30.09 24.85 2.96
CA ASP A 62 -30.35 23.62 3.73
C ASP A 62 -29.57 22.40 3.19
N GLN A 63 -29.48 22.25 1.86
CA GLN A 63 -28.74 21.17 1.23
C GLN A 63 -27.22 21.30 1.44
N THR A 64 -26.69 22.52 1.42
CA THR A 64 -25.26 22.76 1.63
C THR A 64 -24.87 22.41 3.07
N THR A 65 -25.68 22.76 4.07
CA THR A 65 -25.40 22.42 5.47
C THR A 65 -25.45 20.92 5.73
N GLU A 66 -26.43 20.20 5.16
CA GLU A 66 -26.52 18.75 5.33
C GLU A 66 -25.38 18.00 4.63
N THR A 67 -25.01 18.46 3.43
CA THR A 67 -23.87 17.90 2.70
C THR A 67 -22.56 18.10 3.46
N VAL A 68 -22.35 19.29 4.07
CA VAL A 68 -21.17 19.56 4.91
C VAL A 68 -21.13 18.64 6.13
N LYS A 69 -22.25 18.40 6.81
CA LYS A 69 -22.29 17.47 7.95
C LYS A 69 -21.91 16.05 7.55
N ILE A 70 -22.41 15.55 6.42
CA ILE A 70 -22.06 14.23 5.90
C ILE A 70 -20.56 14.13 5.65
N ILE A 71 -19.97 15.17 5.04
CA ILE A 71 -18.53 15.26 4.78
C ILE A 71 -17.73 15.27 6.10
N CYS A 72 -18.12 16.10 7.07
CA CYS A 72 -17.46 16.17 8.38
C CYS A 72 -17.48 14.82 9.09
N ASN A 73 -18.64 14.16 9.14
CA ASN A 73 -18.78 12.84 9.75
C ASN A 73 -17.89 11.79 9.04
N ALA A 74 -17.81 11.83 7.71
CA ALA A 74 -16.93 10.94 6.94
C ALA A 74 -15.44 11.20 7.22
N ILE A 75 -15.04 12.46 7.36
CA ILE A 75 -13.68 12.85 7.74
C ILE A 75 -13.36 12.37 9.15
N GLU A 76 -14.25 12.57 10.12
CA GLU A 76 -14.04 12.13 11.50
C GLU A 76 -13.90 10.60 11.58
N TYR A 77 -14.75 9.87 10.86
CA TYR A 77 -14.68 8.40 10.77
C TYR A 77 -13.36 7.92 10.15
N THR A 78 -12.96 8.50 9.01
CA THR A 78 -11.71 8.13 8.32
C THR A 78 -10.48 8.49 9.15
N ASN A 79 -10.49 9.63 9.85
CA ASN A 79 -9.43 10.01 10.79
C ASN A 79 -9.30 9.00 11.94
N GLY A 80 -10.41 8.50 12.46
CA GLY A 80 -10.41 7.43 13.47
C GLY A 80 -9.74 6.15 12.96
N GLN A 81 -10.04 5.73 11.74
CA GLN A 81 -9.42 4.57 11.10
C GLN A 81 -7.92 4.76 10.87
N LEU A 82 -7.52 5.93 10.32
CA LEU A 82 -6.11 6.25 10.10
C LEU A 82 -5.32 6.27 11.41
N LYS A 83 -5.90 6.80 12.49
CA LYS A 83 -5.29 6.75 13.83
C LYS A 83 -5.11 5.31 14.32
N ALA A 84 -6.08 4.43 14.07
CA ALA A 84 -5.97 3.02 14.42
C ALA A 84 -4.85 2.32 13.63
N ILE A 85 -4.71 2.62 12.33
CA ILE A 85 -3.62 2.11 11.48
C ILE A 85 -2.28 2.60 12.00
N ALA A 86 -2.13 3.91 12.22
CA ALA A 86 -0.88 4.49 12.72
C ALA A 86 -0.46 3.88 14.07
N LYS A 87 -1.42 3.69 14.98
CA LYS A 87 -1.18 3.05 16.28
C LYS A 87 -0.71 1.60 16.11
N ARG A 88 -1.39 0.80 15.28
CA ARG A 88 -1.02 -0.60 15.00
C ARG A 88 0.40 -0.69 14.42
N SER A 89 0.73 0.17 13.46
CA SER A 89 2.07 0.22 12.85
C SER A 89 3.17 0.62 13.85
N ASN A 90 2.88 1.52 14.79
CA ASN A 90 3.85 1.89 15.83
C ASN A 90 4.13 0.70 16.77
N VAL A 91 3.08 0.03 17.26
CA VAL A 91 3.22 -1.16 18.12
C VAL A 91 4.02 -2.25 17.41
N GLN A 92 3.75 -2.50 16.12
CA GLN A 92 4.52 -3.48 15.35
C GLN A 92 6.00 -3.12 15.28
N ARG A 93 6.34 -1.86 14.97
CA ARG A 93 7.73 -1.39 14.92
C ARG A 93 8.45 -1.59 16.26
N GLN A 94 7.78 -1.27 17.36
CA GLN A 94 8.35 -1.46 18.70
C GLN A 94 8.63 -2.94 18.99
N ALA A 95 7.75 -3.86 18.58
CA ALA A 95 7.97 -5.29 18.73
C ALA A 95 9.13 -5.80 17.85
N ASP A 96 9.27 -5.28 16.63
CA ASP A 96 10.36 -5.62 15.72
C ASP A 96 11.71 -5.10 16.26
N ASP A 97 11.74 -3.88 16.82
CA ASP A 97 12.93 -3.30 17.45
C ASP A 97 13.36 -4.08 18.72
N ALA A 98 12.39 -4.51 19.52
CA ALA A 98 12.65 -5.39 20.66
C ALA A 98 13.23 -6.75 20.21
N SER A 99 12.68 -7.33 19.15
CA SER A 99 13.20 -8.57 18.56
C SER A 99 14.62 -8.40 18.05
N ARG A 100 14.93 -7.26 17.40
CA ARG A 100 16.29 -6.91 16.97
C ARG A 100 17.28 -6.86 18.13
N ALA A 101 16.90 -6.21 19.23
CA ALA A 101 17.73 -6.11 20.42
C ALA A 101 18.01 -7.48 21.04
N GLU A 102 17.00 -8.34 21.12
CA GLU A 102 17.12 -9.69 21.67
C GLU A 102 18.01 -10.58 20.81
N VAL A 103 17.82 -10.57 19.49
CA VAL A 103 18.70 -11.28 18.55
C VAL A 103 20.16 -10.86 18.73
N MET A 104 20.42 -9.55 18.84
CA MET A 104 21.76 -9.03 19.08
C MET A 104 22.35 -9.53 20.39
N SER A 105 21.57 -9.52 21.48
CA SER A 105 21.99 -10.03 22.79
C SER A 105 22.36 -11.52 22.73
N GLN A 106 21.50 -12.34 22.13
CA GLN A 106 21.71 -13.78 22.03
C GLN A 106 22.90 -14.14 21.13
N LEU A 107 23.09 -13.46 19.99
CA LEU A 107 24.28 -13.65 19.15
C LEU A 107 25.57 -13.25 19.87
N GLN A 108 25.53 -12.21 20.70
CA GLN A 108 26.68 -11.82 21.52
C GLN A 108 27.01 -12.86 22.59
N GLY A 109 25.99 -13.50 23.15
CA GLY A 109 26.08 -14.55 24.16
C GLY A 109 26.66 -15.88 23.67
N ILE A 110 26.79 -16.11 22.36
CA ILE A 110 27.37 -17.35 21.81
C ILE A 110 28.90 -17.20 21.69
N PRO A 111 29.70 -17.78 22.61
CA PRO A 111 31.14 -17.50 22.67
C PRO A 111 31.93 -18.11 21.50
N LYS A 112 31.39 -19.12 20.82
CA LYS A 112 32.04 -19.83 19.71
C LYS A 112 31.91 -19.12 18.35
N LEU A 113 31.06 -18.09 18.24
CA LEU A 113 30.87 -17.35 16.99
C LEU A 113 31.96 -16.28 16.80
N SER A 114 32.63 -16.32 15.64
CA SER A 114 33.59 -15.29 15.27
C SER A 114 32.92 -13.92 15.03
N THR A 115 33.66 -12.83 15.20
CA THR A 115 33.13 -11.48 14.92
C THR A 115 32.61 -11.33 13.49
N ARG A 116 33.29 -11.97 12.52
CA ARG A 116 32.88 -11.92 11.11
C ARG A 116 31.53 -12.63 10.91
N ASP A 117 31.38 -13.80 11.52
CA ASP A 117 30.16 -14.60 11.40
C ASP A 117 28.99 -13.93 12.11
N ARG A 118 29.23 -13.30 13.26
CA ARG A 118 28.22 -12.46 13.94
C ARG A 118 27.69 -11.34 13.04
N VAL A 119 28.58 -10.61 12.36
CA VAL A 119 28.17 -9.53 11.45
C VAL A 119 27.38 -10.07 10.25
N ARG A 120 27.80 -11.21 9.68
CA ARG A 120 27.06 -11.88 8.60
C ARG A 120 25.68 -12.34 9.05
N LEU A 121 25.60 -12.99 10.20
CA LEU A 121 24.34 -13.44 10.79
C LEU A 121 23.40 -12.28 11.10
N LEU A 122 23.92 -11.15 11.63
CA LEU A 122 23.12 -9.95 11.81
C LEU A 122 22.52 -9.49 10.48
N TRP A 123 23.30 -9.47 9.39
CA TRP A 123 22.78 -9.10 8.09
C TRP A 123 21.68 -10.05 7.60
N ILE A 124 21.86 -11.38 7.73
CA ILE A 124 20.87 -12.36 7.24
C ILE A 124 19.61 -12.40 8.13
N ILE A 125 19.79 -12.43 9.45
CA ILE A 125 18.70 -12.55 10.43
C ILE A 125 17.90 -11.25 10.50
N MET A 126 18.56 -10.09 10.51
CA MET A 126 17.86 -8.79 10.62
C MET A 126 17.22 -8.33 9.31
N HIS A 127 17.48 -9.02 8.18
CA HIS A 127 16.87 -8.69 6.89
C HIS A 127 15.34 -8.91 6.89
N ASN A 128 14.83 -9.82 7.72
CA ASN A 128 13.40 -10.15 7.77
C ASN A 128 12.94 -10.44 9.21
N VAL A 129 11.78 -9.88 9.60
CA VAL A 129 11.13 -10.17 10.90
C VAL A 129 10.87 -11.65 11.13
N HIS A 130 10.59 -12.41 10.07
CA HIS A 130 10.40 -13.86 10.18
C HIS A 130 11.69 -14.59 10.55
N ASN A 131 12.83 -14.18 10.00
CA ASN A 131 14.13 -14.76 10.34
C ASN A 131 14.50 -14.43 11.80
N MET A 132 14.24 -13.19 12.23
CA MET A 132 14.41 -12.81 13.63
C MET A 132 13.59 -13.70 14.56
N ARG A 133 12.31 -13.89 14.25
CA ARG A 133 11.42 -14.74 15.04
C ARG A 133 11.91 -16.20 15.06
N ALA A 134 12.22 -16.77 13.90
CA ALA A 134 12.70 -18.14 13.82
C ALA A 134 13.96 -18.36 14.68
N PHE A 135 14.92 -17.44 14.63
CA PHE A 135 16.12 -17.51 15.48
C PHE A 135 15.79 -17.44 16.98
N LEU A 136 14.85 -16.60 17.39
CA LEU A 136 14.44 -16.47 18.79
C LEU A 136 13.70 -17.71 19.32
N GLU A 137 13.01 -18.44 18.44
CA GLU A 137 12.31 -19.70 18.78
C GLU A 137 13.27 -20.89 18.95
N VAL A 138 14.51 -20.79 18.44
CA VAL A 138 15.52 -21.83 18.60
C VAL A 138 16.02 -21.89 20.05
N PRO A 139 15.98 -23.07 20.71
CA PRO A 139 16.57 -23.27 22.03
C PRO A 139 18.06 -22.93 22.06
N ASP A 140 18.55 -22.35 23.15
CA ASP A 140 19.93 -21.87 23.25
C ASP A 140 20.98 -22.95 22.98
N GLU A 141 20.68 -24.20 23.31
CA GLU A 141 21.51 -25.39 23.06
C GLU A 141 21.76 -25.63 21.57
N LEU A 142 20.78 -25.30 20.72
CA LEU A 142 20.80 -25.54 19.27
C LEU A 142 21.17 -24.28 18.48
N LYS A 143 21.29 -23.12 19.14
CA LYS A 143 21.54 -21.85 18.46
C LYS A 143 22.84 -21.84 17.69
N LEU A 144 23.89 -22.48 18.20
CA LEU A 144 25.16 -22.56 17.48
C LEU A 144 25.03 -23.38 16.20
N ASP A 145 24.41 -24.56 16.27
CA ASP A 145 24.22 -25.44 15.12
C ASP A 145 23.32 -24.79 14.06
N TYR A 146 22.26 -24.11 14.52
CA TYR A 146 21.41 -23.28 13.67
C TYR A 146 22.21 -22.18 12.96
N CYS A 147 23.06 -21.45 13.68
CA CYS A 147 23.91 -20.41 13.10
C CYS A 147 24.88 -20.97 12.06
N THR A 148 25.50 -22.12 12.33
CA THR A 148 26.41 -22.79 11.40
C THR A 148 25.68 -23.17 10.11
N THR A 149 24.53 -23.82 10.23
CA THR A 149 23.70 -24.23 9.08
C THR A 149 23.29 -23.02 8.24
N MET A 150 22.82 -21.95 8.89
CA MET A 150 22.46 -20.70 8.21
C MET A 150 23.62 -20.06 7.45
N LEU A 151 24.84 -20.15 7.98
CA LEU A 151 26.03 -19.59 7.34
C LEU A 151 26.48 -20.44 6.14
N GLU A 152 26.31 -21.76 6.20
CA GLU A 152 26.63 -22.69 5.11
C GLU A 152 25.66 -22.54 3.93
N ASP A 153 24.36 -22.41 4.19
CA ASP A 153 23.34 -22.23 3.15
C ASP A 153 23.48 -20.92 2.36
N ASN A 154 24.20 -19.94 2.92
CA ASN A 154 24.41 -18.62 2.34
C ASN A 154 25.89 -18.36 1.99
N ALA A 155 26.71 -19.41 1.88
CA ALA A 155 28.14 -19.34 1.61
C ALA A 155 28.51 -19.06 0.15
#